data_AF-A0A1I4Z3S4-F1
#
_entry.id   AF-A0A1I4Z3S4-F1
#
_cell.length_a   1.000
_cell.length_b   1.000
_cell.length_c   1.000
_cell.angle_alpha   90.00
_cell.angle_beta   90.00
_cell.angle_gamma   90.00
#
_symmetry.space_group_name_H-M   'P 1'
#
loop_
_entity.id
_entity.type
_entity.pdbx_description
1 polymer ?
#
loop_
_entity_poly.entity_id
_entity_poly.type
_entity_poly.pdbx_seq_one_letter_code
_entity_poly.pdbx_strand_id
1 'polypeptide(L)'
;MKAAHALALLAGILGLVPLRLAHAQPDCLPMRQATAVELPELGVRKAKTVHRVVHFPLDAECLEGANGSRQAIIVALAAPPTQVTISSISKRKVGMVPVQVTLLDSAWNPLRHFMFSEFTQRGLRRSLAFHLDPALDPRFLLVELDTGALGRSDSLVSGESTTVVWAAGGVMGTITNGSERTLEMPYVDVGDVDIEFTRFEQDISLLSQGAMAPSRHR
;
A
#
# COMPACT_ATOMS: atom_id res chain seq x y z
N MET A 1 -12.31 -19.97 -85.89
CA MET A 1 -11.05 -20.71 -85.60
C MET A 1 -10.46 -20.19 -84.30
N LYS A 2 -9.98 -21.11 -83.44
CA LYS A 2 -9.23 -20.94 -82.17
C LYS A 2 -10.10 -20.56 -80.95
N ALA A 3 -10.60 -21.54 -80.18
CA ALA A 3 -9.93 -22.25 -79.05
C ALA A 3 -9.76 -21.31 -77.83
N ALA A 4 -10.66 -21.36 -76.83
CA ALA A 4 -10.57 -22.21 -75.62
C ALA A 4 -9.31 -21.93 -74.81
N HIS A 5 -9.44 -21.46 -73.55
CA HIS A 5 -8.62 -21.83 -72.39
C HIS A 5 -9.34 -21.34 -71.12
N ALA A 6 -9.85 -22.29 -70.35
CA ALA A 6 -10.28 -22.12 -68.97
C ALA A 6 -9.06 -21.91 -68.07
N LEU A 7 -9.19 -21.10 -67.01
CA LEU A 7 -8.44 -21.35 -65.79
C LEU A 7 -9.20 -20.78 -64.59
N ALA A 8 -9.74 -21.72 -63.81
CA ALA A 8 -10.26 -21.48 -62.48
C ALA A 8 -9.09 -21.12 -61.54
N LEU A 9 -9.21 -20.00 -60.83
CA LEU A 9 -8.33 -19.65 -59.72
C LEU A 9 -9.17 -19.62 -58.44
N LEU A 10 -9.36 -20.82 -57.88
CA LEU A 10 -9.72 -21.05 -56.49
C LEU A 10 -8.52 -20.64 -55.63
N ALA A 11 -8.42 -19.35 -55.29
CA ALA A 11 -7.57 -18.90 -54.19
C ALA A 11 -8.33 -19.13 -52.89
N GLY A 12 -8.13 -20.32 -52.31
CA GLY A 12 -8.58 -20.64 -50.96
C GLY A 12 -7.91 -19.70 -49.97
N ILE A 13 -8.68 -18.76 -49.45
CA ILE A 13 -8.34 -18.01 -48.24
C ILE A 13 -8.48 -19.01 -47.09
N LEU A 14 -7.40 -19.76 -46.84
CA LEU A 14 -7.19 -20.43 -45.57
C LEU A 14 -7.16 -19.34 -44.52
N GLY A 15 -8.27 -19.22 -43.81
CA GLY A 15 -8.40 -18.41 -42.61
C GLY A 15 -7.32 -18.82 -41.62
N LEU A 16 -6.24 -18.06 -41.60
CA LEU A 16 -5.34 -17.93 -40.45
C LEU A 16 -6.19 -17.32 -39.33
N VAL A 17 -6.99 -18.14 -38.66
CA VAL A 17 -7.46 -17.82 -37.33
C VAL A 17 -6.20 -17.75 -36.49
N PRO A 18 -5.81 -16.57 -35.98
CA PRO A 18 -4.72 -16.53 -35.04
C PRO A 18 -5.17 -17.37 -33.85
N LEU A 19 -4.46 -18.47 -33.60
CA LEU A 19 -4.46 -19.15 -32.31
C LEU A 19 -4.07 -18.08 -31.29
N ARG A 20 -5.08 -17.37 -30.76
CA ARG A 20 -4.94 -16.63 -29.51
C ARG A 20 -4.62 -17.72 -28.50
N LEU A 21 -3.34 -17.89 -28.17
CA LEU A 21 -2.97 -18.45 -26.88
C LEU A 21 -3.71 -17.57 -25.87
N ALA A 22 -4.84 -18.07 -25.39
CA ALA A 22 -5.44 -17.59 -24.17
C ALA A 22 -4.38 -17.83 -23.11
N HIS A 23 -3.61 -16.78 -22.80
CA HIS A 23 -2.81 -16.74 -21.60
C HIS A 23 -3.83 -16.99 -20.49
N ALA A 24 -3.81 -18.18 -19.89
CA ALA A 24 -4.74 -18.55 -18.83
C ALA A 24 -4.57 -17.50 -17.74
N GLN A 25 -5.54 -16.60 -17.69
CA GLN A 25 -5.59 -15.56 -16.68
C GLN A 25 -5.66 -16.31 -15.35
N PRO A 26 -4.77 -16.05 -14.38
CA PRO A 26 -4.80 -16.78 -13.12
C PRO A 26 -6.23 -16.71 -12.56
N ASP A 27 -6.82 -17.86 -12.28
CA ASP A 27 -8.19 -17.94 -11.75
C ASP A 27 -8.22 -17.10 -10.46
N CYS A 28 -8.88 -15.96 -10.52
CA CYS A 28 -8.95 -15.06 -9.39
C CYS A 28 -9.88 -15.67 -8.35
N LEU A 29 -9.50 -15.57 -7.08
CA LEU A 29 -10.24 -16.20 -6.00
C LEU A 29 -11.30 -15.22 -5.46
N PRO A 30 -12.48 -15.70 -5.04
CA PRO A 30 -13.39 -14.85 -4.28
C PRO A 30 -12.71 -14.43 -2.98
N MET A 31 -12.92 -13.18 -2.55
CA MET A 31 -12.22 -12.57 -1.40
C MET A 31 -12.24 -13.42 -0.11
N ARG A 32 -13.32 -14.17 0.13
CA ARG A 32 -13.47 -15.05 1.31
C ARG A 32 -12.59 -16.31 1.29
N GLN A 33 -12.02 -16.65 0.13
CA GLN A 33 -11.13 -17.79 -0.08
C GLN A 33 -9.66 -17.36 -0.17
N ALA A 34 -9.39 -16.06 -0.09
CA ALA A 34 -8.04 -15.53 -0.14
C ALA A 34 -7.25 -15.91 1.12
N THR A 35 -5.94 -16.10 0.95
CA THR A 35 -5.06 -16.39 2.09
C THR A 35 -4.75 -15.10 2.81
N ALA A 36 -5.20 -14.98 4.07
CA ALA A 36 -4.80 -13.87 4.89
C ALA A 36 -3.36 -14.08 5.38
N VAL A 37 -2.51 -13.07 5.17
CA VAL A 37 -1.19 -13.02 5.79
C VAL A 37 -1.38 -12.84 7.30
N GLU A 38 -0.97 -13.84 8.06
CA GLU A 38 -1.04 -13.78 9.52
C GLU A 38 0.03 -12.85 10.08
N LEU A 39 -0.36 -12.02 11.05
CA LEU A 39 0.59 -11.25 11.85
C LEU A 39 1.21 -12.14 12.91
N PRO A 40 2.54 -12.09 13.10
CA PRO A 40 3.17 -12.77 14.23
C PRO A 40 2.56 -12.26 15.54
N GLU A 41 2.26 -13.17 16.45
CA GLU A 41 1.59 -12.82 17.70
C GLU A 41 2.36 -11.72 18.46
N LEU A 42 1.62 -10.64 18.74
CA LEU A 42 2.10 -9.54 19.56
C LEU A 42 2.07 -9.97 21.03
N GLY A 43 3.21 -10.49 21.51
CA GLY A 43 3.42 -10.82 22.92
C GLY A 43 3.09 -9.64 23.85
N VAL A 44 2.45 -9.94 24.99
CA VAL A 44 1.62 -9.01 25.77
C VAL A 44 2.38 -7.98 26.62
N ARG A 45 3.72 -8.00 26.70
CA ARG A 45 4.44 -7.37 27.83
C ARG A 45 5.08 -5.99 27.61
N LYS A 46 5.09 -5.44 26.39
CA LYS A 46 5.53 -4.07 26.07
C LYS A 46 4.88 -3.62 24.76
N ALA A 47 4.79 -2.31 24.53
CA ALA A 47 4.43 -1.77 23.22
C ALA A 47 5.35 -2.41 22.15
N LYS A 48 4.79 -3.35 21.39
CA LYS A 48 5.51 -4.12 20.40
C LYS A 48 4.99 -3.66 19.05
N THR A 49 5.91 -3.14 18.26
CA THR A 49 5.66 -2.78 16.88
C THR A 49 6.04 -3.97 16.01
N VAL A 50 5.11 -4.43 15.17
CA VAL A 50 5.36 -5.45 14.15
C VAL A 50 5.44 -4.75 12.81
N HIS A 51 6.56 -4.95 12.13
CA HIS A 51 6.80 -4.42 10.79
C HIS A 51 6.69 -5.54 9.76
N ARG A 52 5.95 -5.29 8.69
CA ARG A 52 5.80 -6.19 7.55
C ARG A 52 6.05 -5.40 6.28
N VAL A 53 6.96 -5.89 5.45
CA VAL A 53 7.11 -5.39 4.07
C VAL A 53 6.35 -6.33 3.16
N VAL A 54 5.55 -5.77 2.26
CA VAL A 54 4.90 -6.52 1.19
C VAL A 54 5.34 -5.94 -0.15
N HIS A 55 5.50 -6.80 -1.15
CA HIS A 55 6.03 -6.46 -2.46
C HIS A 55 4.94 -6.65 -3.51
N PHE A 56 4.45 -5.57 -4.10
CA PHE A 56 3.53 -5.66 -5.23
C PHE A 56 4.32 -5.88 -6.53
N PRO A 57 3.82 -6.74 -7.44
CA PRO A 57 2.65 -7.61 -7.31
C PRO A 57 2.96 -9.00 -6.70
N LEU A 58 4.21 -9.26 -6.32
CA LEU A 58 4.71 -10.59 -5.95
C LEU A 58 3.98 -11.24 -4.76
N ASP A 59 3.65 -10.46 -3.74
CA ASP A 59 2.95 -10.91 -2.53
C ASP A 59 1.41 -10.78 -2.65
N ALA A 60 0.91 -10.26 -3.77
CA ALA A 60 -0.52 -10.00 -3.98
C ALA A 60 -1.22 -11.19 -4.65
N GLU A 61 -2.41 -11.52 -4.15
CA GLU A 61 -3.29 -12.52 -4.75
C GLU A 61 -4.25 -11.85 -5.73
N CYS A 62 -4.63 -12.54 -6.81
CA CYS A 62 -5.74 -12.07 -7.65
C CYS A 62 -7.06 -12.39 -6.97
N LEU A 63 -7.83 -11.35 -6.65
CA LEU A 63 -9.15 -11.46 -6.05
C LEU A 63 -10.25 -11.02 -7.01
N GLU A 64 -11.37 -11.74 -7.01
CA GLU A 64 -12.60 -11.30 -7.63
C GLU A 64 -13.28 -10.22 -6.77
N GLY A 65 -13.53 -9.06 -7.37
CA GLY A 65 -14.29 -7.96 -6.76
C GLY A 65 -15.55 -7.63 -7.57
N ALA A 66 -16.41 -6.80 -7.00
CA ALA A 66 -17.63 -6.34 -7.65
C ALA A 66 -17.38 -5.61 -8.98
N ASN A 67 -16.20 -4.97 -9.12
CA ASN A 67 -15.79 -4.21 -10.29
C ASN A 67 -14.80 -4.97 -11.18
N GLY A 68 -14.68 -6.28 -10.99
CA GLY A 68 -13.73 -7.15 -11.70
C GLY A 68 -12.57 -7.63 -10.83
N SER A 69 -11.63 -8.33 -11.46
CA SER A 69 -10.47 -8.91 -10.80
C SER A 69 -9.42 -7.86 -10.45
N ARG A 70 -8.82 -7.99 -9.27
CA ARG A 70 -7.84 -7.03 -8.73
C ARG A 70 -6.78 -7.73 -7.90
N GLN A 71 -5.57 -7.19 -7.90
CA GLN A 71 -4.50 -7.67 -7.03
C GLN A 71 -4.62 -7.03 -5.66
N ALA A 72 -4.62 -7.86 -4.63
CA ALA A 72 -4.76 -7.40 -3.26
C ALA A 72 -3.97 -8.26 -2.29
N ILE A 73 -3.66 -7.66 -1.15
CA ILE A 73 -3.03 -8.32 -0.01
C ILE A 73 -3.98 -8.21 1.15
N ILE A 74 -4.28 -9.34 1.78
CA ILE A 74 -5.12 -9.39 2.98
C ILE A 74 -4.22 -9.69 4.17
N VAL A 75 -4.33 -8.88 5.22
CA VAL A 75 -3.60 -9.08 6.47
C VAL A 75 -4.60 -9.35 7.59
N ALA A 76 -4.44 -10.47 8.29
CA ALA A 76 -5.28 -10.82 9.44
C ALA A 76 -4.84 -10.07 10.70
N LEU A 77 -5.80 -9.47 11.40
CA LEU A 77 -5.61 -8.72 12.64
C LEU A 77 -5.99 -9.62 13.82
N ALA A 78 -5.09 -10.51 14.24
CA ALA A 78 -5.35 -11.53 15.27
C ALA A 78 -5.79 -10.94 16.63
N ALA A 79 -5.25 -9.77 16.99
CA ALA A 79 -5.75 -8.90 18.06
C ALA A 79 -5.68 -7.46 17.53
N PRO A 80 -6.74 -6.64 17.66
CA PRO A 80 -6.79 -5.33 17.00
C PRO A 80 -5.60 -4.48 17.51
N PRO A 81 -4.59 -4.21 16.67
CA PRO A 81 -3.54 -3.27 17.05
C PRO A 81 -4.19 -1.92 17.33
N THR A 82 -3.67 -1.17 18.28
CA THR A 82 -4.25 0.14 18.60
C THR A 82 -4.05 1.12 17.45
N GLN A 83 -2.96 0.95 16.69
CA GLN A 83 -2.63 1.79 15.55
C GLN A 83 -2.06 0.94 14.40
N VAL A 84 -2.44 1.30 13.19
CA VAL A 84 -1.85 0.79 11.94
C VAL A 84 -1.22 1.97 11.20
N THR A 85 0.00 1.79 10.72
CA THR A 85 0.67 2.73 9.83
C THR A 85 1.01 2.01 8.54
N ILE A 86 0.61 2.57 7.40
CA ILE A 86 0.88 2.02 6.07
C ILE A 86 1.71 3.05 5.33
N SER A 87 2.83 2.62 4.75
CA SER A 87 3.75 3.51 4.05
C SER A 87 4.13 2.94 2.70
N SER A 88 4.11 3.78 1.68
CA SER A 88 4.72 3.51 0.37
C SER A 88 5.97 4.37 0.25
N ILE A 89 7.10 3.74 -0.08
CA ILE A 89 8.39 4.42 -0.21
C ILE A 89 8.78 4.47 -1.67
N SER A 90 8.98 5.67 -2.18
CA SER A 90 9.53 5.89 -3.52
C SER A 90 10.98 5.42 -3.56
N LYS A 91 11.25 4.42 -4.39
CA LYS A 91 12.62 4.05 -4.77
C LYS A 91 12.98 4.87 -6.00
N ARG A 92 14.12 5.60 -5.94
CA ARG A 92 14.56 6.60 -6.96
C ARG A 92 14.46 6.18 -8.43
N LYS A 93 14.46 4.87 -8.74
CA LYS A 93 14.37 4.34 -10.12
C LYS A 93 13.07 3.59 -10.44
N VAL A 94 12.28 3.27 -9.42
CA VAL A 94 11.08 2.43 -9.58
C VAL A 94 9.82 3.28 -9.48
N GLY A 95 9.83 4.32 -8.65
CA GLY A 95 8.62 5.10 -8.34
C GLY A 95 8.03 4.67 -7.01
N MET A 96 6.79 5.09 -6.76
CA MET A 96 6.04 4.83 -5.54
C MET A 96 4.80 4.01 -5.87
N VAL A 97 4.47 3.01 -5.05
CA VAL A 97 3.26 2.21 -5.25
C VAL A 97 2.06 2.93 -4.63
N PRO A 98 1.06 3.36 -5.41
CA PRO A 98 -0.12 3.98 -4.83
C PRO A 98 -1.05 2.87 -4.32
N VAL A 99 -1.25 2.82 -3.01
CA VAL A 99 -2.15 1.84 -2.41
C VAL A 99 -3.36 2.51 -1.76
N GLN A 100 -4.50 1.85 -1.90
CA GLN A 100 -5.70 2.09 -1.12
C GLN A 100 -5.87 0.98 -0.08
N VAL A 101 -6.59 1.30 0.98
CA VAL A 101 -6.66 0.45 2.18
C VAL A 101 -8.10 0.35 2.63
N THR A 102 -8.59 -0.86 2.84
CA THR A 102 -9.92 -1.11 3.41
C THR A 102 -9.79 -1.94 4.67
N LEU A 103 -10.41 -1.46 5.76
CA LEU A 103 -10.56 -2.19 7.00
C LEU A 103 -11.84 -3.03 6.94
N LEU A 104 -11.76 -4.31 7.26
CA LEU A 104 -12.87 -5.25 7.20
C LEU A 104 -13.17 -5.89 8.55
N ASP A 105 -14.43 -6.21 8.80
CA ASP A 105 -14.89 -6.99 9.95
C ASP A 105 -14.73 -8.52 9.74
N SER A 106 -15.17 -9.32 10.71
CA SER A 106 -15.17 -10.80 10.63
C SER A 106 -16.06 -11.37 9.51
N ALA A 107 -17.05 -10.61 9.06
CA ALA A 107 -17.97 -10.98 7.98
C ALA A 107 -17.52 -10.47 6.61
N TRP A 108 -16.33 -9.85 6.53
CA TRP A 108 -15.73 -9.24 5.35
C TRP A 108 -16.45 -7.97 4.85
N ASN A 109 -17.21 -7.31 5.71
CA ASN A 109 -17.83 -6.04 5.39
C ASN A 109 -16.82 -4.89 5.56
N PRO A 110 -16.83 -3.90 4.67
CA PRO A 110 -15.99 -2.71 4.81
C PRO A 110 -16.45 -1.86 6.00
N LEU A 111 -15.53 -1.65 6.95
CA LEU A 111 -15.70 -0.75 8.09
C LEU A 111 -15.23 0.67 7.76
N ARG A 112 -14.10 0.76 7.05
CA ARG A 112 -13.51 2.04 6.63
C ARG A 112 -12.64 1.84 5.39
N HIS A 113 -12.60 2.85 4.52
CA HIS A 113 -11.81 2.86 3.31
C HIS A 113 -10.94 4.13 3.27
N PHE A 114 -9.71 4.00 2.78
CA PHE A 114 -8.75 5.07 2.64
C PHE A 114 -8.12 5.04 1.25
N MET A 115 -8.19 6.15 0.53
CA MET A 115 -7.59 6.35 -0.77
C MET A 115 -6.11 6.75 -0.65
N PHE A 116 -5.32 6.55 -1.70
CA PHE A 116 -3.91 6.94 -1.69
C PHE A 116 -3.71 8.47 -1.52
N SER A 117 -4.68 9.26 -1.97
CA SER A 117 -4.70 10.72 -1.79
C SER A 117 -4.76 11.17 -0.33
N GLU A 118 -5.21 10.31 0.58
CA GLU A 118 -5.27 10.60 2.02
C GLU A 118 -3.92 10.37 2.72
N PHE A 119 -2.94 9.78 2.03
CA PHE A 119 -1.62 9.55 2.58
C PHE A 119 -0.83 10.85 2.64
N THR A 120 -0.21 11.09 3.79
CA THR A 120 0.66 12.26 3.99
C THR A 120 2.03 12.01 3.39
N GLN A 121 2.50 12.90 2.51
CA GLN A 121 3.84 12.84 1.93
C GLN A 121 4.88 13.45 2.87
N ARG A 122 5.98 12.73 3.09
CA ARG A 122 7.18 13.14 3.84
C ARG A 122 8.42 12.68 3.10
N GLY A 123 9.01 13.59 2.32
CA GLY A 123 10.16 13.27 1.46
C GLY A 123 9.79 12.19 0.43
N LEU A 124 10.54 11.08 0.42
CA LEU A 124 10.30 9.94 -0.48
C LEU A 124 9.24 8.96 0.04
N ARG A 125 8.62 9.21 1.20
CA ARG A 125 7.62 8.33 1.80
C ARG A 125 6.24 8.99 1.75
N ARG A 126 5.21 8.23 1.37
CA ARG A 126 3.81 8.56 1.68
C ARG A 126 3.31 7.59 2.74
N SER A 127 2.67 8.10 3.78
CA SER A 127 2.19 7.27 4.88
C SER A 127 0.81 7.68 5.36
N LEU A 128 0.02 6.69 5.75
CA LEU A 128 -1.25 6.83 6.44
C LEU A 128 -1.12 6.15 7.80
N ALA A 129 -1.54 6.83 8.87
CA ALA A 129 -1.61 6.25 10.21
C ALA A 129 -3.01 6.44 10.76
N PHE A 130 -3.60 5.39 11.32
CA PHE A 130 -4.94 5.43 11.89
C PHE A 130 -5.06 4.50 13.09
N HIS A 131 -5.94 4.87 14.02
CA HIS A 131 -6.26 4.07 15.19
C HIS A 131 -7.42 3.14 14.89
N LEU A 132 -7.36 1.93 15.44
CA LEU A 132 -8.46 0.98 15.36
C LEU A 132 -9.37 1.14 16.58
N ASP A 133 -10.66 1.35 16.33
CA ASP A 133 -11.68 1.31 17.37
C ASP A 133 -12.04 -0.15 17.66
N PRO A 134 -11.76 -0.68 18.88
CA PRO A 134 -12.09 -2.06 19.21
C PRO A 134 -13.60 -2.34 19.19
N ALA A 135 -14.46 -1.32 19.29
CA ALA A 135 -15.92 -1.49 19.22
C ALA A 135 -16.39 -1.88 17.80
N LEU A 136 -15.60 -1.60 16.77
CA LEU A 136 -15.90 -1.94 15.37
C LEU A 136 -15.47 -3.37 15.00
N ASP A 137 -14.79 -4.08 15.89
CA ASP A 137 -14.24 -5.43 15.67
C ASP A 137 -13.49 -5.63 14.34
N PRO A 138 -12.47 -4.80 14.04
CA PRO A 138 -11.71 -4.96 12.81
C PRO A 138 -10.88 -6.25 12.81
N ARG A 139 -11.03 -7.06 11.76
CA ARG A 139 -10.38 -8.38 11.64
C ARG A 139 -9.42 -8.49 10.47
N PHE A 140 -9.62 -7.73 9.41
CA PHE A 140 -8.75 -7.80 8.24
C PHE A 140 -8.41 -6.41 7.72
N LEU A 141 -7.22 -6.31 7.14
CA LEU A 141 -6.77 -5.17 6.37
C LEU A 141 -6.60 -5.62 4.92
N LEU A 142 -7.37 -5.04 4.02
CA LEU A 142 -7.26 -5.24 2.58
C LEU A 142 -6.44 -4.08 1.99
N VAL A 143 -5.29 -4.40 1.40
CA VAL A 143 -4.40 -3.44 0.74
C VAL A 143 -4.42 -3.73 -0.76
N GLU A 144 -4.74 -2.72 -1.56
CA GLU A 144 -4.92 -2.84 -3.01
C GLU A 144 -4.21 -1.69 -3.72
N LEU A 145 -3.91 -1.85 -5.00
CA LEU A 145 -3.47 -0.72 -5.83
C LEU A 145 -4.60 0.29 -6.00
N ASP A 146 -4.30 1.58 -5.82
CA ASP A 146 -5.19 2.67 -6.18
C ASP A 146 -5.05 2.95 -7.69
N THR A 147 -5.93 2.34 -8.47
CA THR A 147 -5.90 2.43 -9.94
C THR A 147 -6.18 3.84 -10.46
N GLY A 148 -6.82 4.71 -9.67
CA GLY A 148 -7.05 6.12 -10.03
C GLY A 148 -5.78 6.98 -9.88
N ALA A 149 -4.80 6.51 -9.10
CA ALA A 149 -3.52 7.15 -8.94
C ALA A 149 -2.46 6.61 -9.93
N LEU A 150 -2.54 5.33 -10.34
CA LEU A 150 -1.56 4.72 -11.24
C LEU A 150 -1.31 5.55 -12.52
N GLY A 151 -0.04 5.68 -12.89
CA GLY A 151 0.39 6.48 -14.05
C GLY A 151 0.43 7.99 -13.83
N ARG A 152 -0.03 8.49 -12.67
CA ARG A 152 0.20 9.88 -12.24
C ARG A 152 1.57 9.99 -11.57
N SER A 153 1.97 11.22 -11.23
CA SER A 153 3.20 11.49 -10.50
C SER A 153 2.99 12.57 -9.43
N ASP A 154 3.88 12.58 -8.44
CA ASP A 154 4.06 13.73 -7.56
C ASP A 154 5.38 14.45 -7.84
N SER A 155 5.51 15.66 -7.30
CA SER A 155 6.76 16.39 -7.28
C SER A 155 7.32 16.49 -5.87
N LEU A 156 8.61 16.23 -5.72
CA LEU A 156 9.35 16.46 -4.50
C LEU A 156 10.42 17.51 -4.76
N VAL A 157 10.31 18.66 -4.11
CA VAL A 157 11.37 19.66 -4.10
C VAL A 157 12.39 19.28 -3.03
N SER A 158 13.64 19.09 -3.44
CA SER A 158 14.78 18.82 -2.55
C SER A 158 15.81 19.93 -2.72
N GLY A 159 16.17 20.57 -1.62
CA GLY A 159 17.28 21.51 -1.55
C GLY A 159 18.57 20.84 -1.07
N GLU A 160 19.69 21.26 -1.61
CA GLU A 160 21.03 20.96 -1.10
C GLU A 160 21.76 22.28 -0.87
N SER A 161 22.30 22.49 0.33
CA SER A 161 23.06 23.70 0.68
C SER A 161 24.49 23.34 1.07
N THR A 162 25.46 23.99 0.44
CA THR A 162 26.88 23.85 0.75
C THR A 162 27.38 25.16 1.36
N THR A 163 27.89 25.08 2.58
CA THR A 163 28.52 26.22 3.26
C THR A 163 30.03 26.04 3.24
N VAL A 164 30.75 27.00 2.67
CA VAL A 164 32.21 27.05 2.67
C VAL A 164 32.66 28.16 3.60
N VAL A 165 33.50 27.79 4.57
CA VAL A 165 34.20 28.74 5.44
C VAL A 165 35.52 29.11 4.79
N TRP A 166 35.83 30.40 4.71
CA TRP A 166 37.12 30.88 4.23
C TRP A 166 37.76 31.81 5.26
N ALA A 167 39.10 31.80 5.30
CA ALA A 167 39.88 32.67 6.17
C ALA A 167 41.06 33.24 5.37
N ALA A 168 41.20 34.56 5.35
CA ALA A 168 42.29 35.24 4.68
C ALA A 168 42.69 36.51 5.47
N GLY A 169 43.98 36.66 5.78
CA GLY A 169 44.52 37.87 6.41
C GLY A 169 43.91 38.23 7.77
N GLY A 170 43.48 37.25 8.58
CA GLY A 170 42.86 37.48 9.88
C GLY A 170 41.35 37.76 9.84
N VAL A 171 40.74 37.81 8.66
CA VAL A 171 39.29 37.88 8.47
C VAL A 171 38.76 36.49 8.16
N MET A 172 37.65 36.10 8.81
CA MET A 172 36.90 34.89 8.49
C MET A 172 35.53 35.25 7.92
N GLY A 173 35.07 34.47 6.95
CA GLY A 173 33.76 34.60 6.35
C GLY A 173 33.18 33.25 5.95
N THR A 174 31.88 33.25 5.67
CA THR A 174 31.16 32.08 5.18
C THR A 174 30.43 32.41 3.89
N ILE A 175 30.51 31.52 2.91
CA ILE A 175 29.71 31.58 1.69
C ILE A 175 28.81 30.37 1.69
N THR A 176 27.50 30.60 1.55
CA THR A 176 26.51 29.52 1.44
C THR A 176 25.93 29.53 0.04
N ASN A 177 26.05 28.42 -0.67
CA ASN A 177 25.41 28.21 -1.96
C ASN A 177 24.35 27.12 -1.82
N GLY A 178 23.15 27.35 -2.37
CA GLY A 178 22.08 26.37 -2.43
C GLY A 178 21.77 25.97 -3.86
N SER A 179 21.37 24.72 -4.06
CA SER A 179 20.67 24.28 -5.27
C SER A 179 19.36 23.61 -4.90
N GLU A 180 18.33 23.86 -5.69
CA GLU A 180 17.04 23.19 -5.59
C GLU A 180 16.86 22.27 -6.80
N ARG A 181 16.35 21.07 -6.55
CA ARG A 181 15.95 20.13 -7.59
C ARG A 181 14.52 19.69 -7.36
N THR A 182 13.75 19.64 -8.44
CA THR A 182 12.43 18.99 -8.45
C THR A 182 12.62 17.55 -8.92
N LEU A 183 12.21 16.61 -8.09
CA LEU A 183 12.20 15.18 -8.38
C LEU A 183 10.76 14.77 -8.69
N GLU A 184 10.54 14.24 -9.88
CA GLU A 184 9.26 13.60 -10.20
C GLU A 184 9.24 12.19 -9.61
N MET A 185 8.13 11.85 -8.95
CA MET A 185 7.90 10.56 -8.32
C MET A 185 6.71 9.90 -9.00
N PRO A 186 6.94 9.06 -10.04
CA PRO A 186 5.86 8.38 -10.72
C PRO A 186 5.20 7.34 -9.81
N TYR A 187 3.90 7.18 -9.97
CA TYR A 187 3.14 6.14 -9.31
C TYR A 187 3.06 4.90 -10.20
N VAL A 188 3.57 3.79 -9.68
CA VAL A 188 3.76 2.53 -10.42
C VAL A 188 3.05 1.38 -9.73
N ASP A 189 2.83 0.30 -10.46
CA ASP A 189 2.18 -0.92 -9.98
C ASP A 189 3.14 -1.93 -9.33
N VAL A 190 4.45 -1.62 -9.30
CA VAL A 190 5.50 -2.47 -8.71
C VAL A 190 6.27 -1.74 -7.62
N GLY A 191 6.43 -2.37 -6.46
CA GLY A 191 7.27 -1.85 -5.38
C GLY A 191 6.85 -2.32 -3.99
N ASP A 192 7.37 -1.65 -2.97
CA ASP A 192 7.24 -2.09 -1.58
C ASP A 192 6.23 -1.23 -0.83
N VAL A 193 5.44 -1.87 0.01
CA VAL A 193 4.56 -1.24 0.98
C VAL A 193 4.93 -1.76 2.36
N ASP A 194 5.28 -0.84 3.26
CA ASP A 194 5.54 -1.11 4.66
C ASP A 194 4.23 -1.01 5.43
N ILE A 195 3.92 -2.05 6.21
CA ILE A 195 2.78 -2.08 7.10
C ILE A 195 3.29 -2.30 8.52
N GLU A 196 3.01 -1.33 9.37
CA GLU A 196 3.42 -1.32 10.76
C GLU A 196 2.19 -1.40 11.66
N PHE A 197 2.24 -2.32 12.62
CA PHE A 197 1.19 -2.54 13.60
C PHE A 197 1.74 -2.24 14.99
N THR A 198 1.12 -1.30 15.70
CA THR A 198 1.50 -0.92 17.06
C THR A 198 0.35 -1.22 18.02
N ARG A 199 0.66 -1.93 19.10
CA ARG A 199 -0.26 -2.23 20.19
C ARG A 199 0.19 -1.52 21.46
N PHE A 200 -0.67 -0.69 22.03
CA PHE A 200 -0.45 -0.09 23.34
C PHE A 200 -1.06 -0.99 24.42
N GLU A 201 -0.33 -1.17 25.52
CA GLU A 201 -0.89 -1.76 26.73
C GLU A 201 -1.75 -0.68 27.39
N GLN A 202 -3.08 -0.87 27.41
CA GLN A 202 -3.91 -0.12 28.34
C GLN A 202 -3.70 -0.73 29.72
N ASP A 203 -2.96 -0.03 30.56
CA ASP A 203 -2.76 -0.42 31.96
C ASP A 203 -4.10 -0.21 32.70
N ILE A 204 -4.96 -1.24 32.71
CA ILE A 204 -6.29 -1.22 33.36
C ILE A 204 -6.15 -1.09 34.89
N SER A 205 -4.93 -1.15 35.43
CA SER A 205 -4.63 -1.02 36.86
C SER A 205 -4.98 0.36 37.46
N LEU A 206 -5.21 1.40 36.66
CA LEU A 206 -5.62 2.73 37.15
C LEU A 206 -7.15 2.94 37.21
N LEU A 207 -7.96 2.08 36.60
CA LEU A 207 -9.43 2.18 36.65
C LEU A 207 -10.06 1.40 37.81
N SER A 208 -9.32 0.49 38.45
CA SER A 208 -9.82 -0.29 39.59
C SER A 208 -9.66 0.40 40.95
N GLN A 209 -8.97 1.55 41.04
CA GLN A 209 -8.80 2.29 42.30
C GLN A 209 -9.90 3.36 42.57
N GLY A 210 -10.80 3.60 41.63
CA GLY A 210 -11.87 4.61 41.77
C GLY A 210 -13.21 4.10 42.34
N ALA A 211 -13.39 2.79 42.50
CA ALA A 211 -14.64 2.18 42.97
C ALA A 211 -14.55 1.75 44.44
N MET A 212 -14.25 2.67 45.35
CA MET A 212 -14.55 2.51 46.78
C MET A 212 -15.47 3.65 47.25
N ALA A 213 -16.76 3.37 47.27
CA ALA A 213 -17.69 3.97 48.23
C ALA A 213 -18.39 2.80 48.96
N PRO A 214 -18.91 2.92 50.20
CA PRO A 214 -19.06 4.13 51.03
C PRO A 214 -18.57 3.95 52.48
N SER A 215 -18.06 5.02 53.11
CA SER A 215 -17.83 5.04 54.56
C SER A 215 -19.03 5.64 55.27
N ARG A 216 -19.80 4.79 55.96
CA ARG A 216 -20.84 5.17 56.94
C ARG A 216 -20.23 6.05 58.04
N HIS A 217 -20.89 7.13 58.40
CA HIS A 217 -20.92 7.61 59.78
C HIS A 217 -22.34 8.01 60.18
N ARG A 218 -22.55 7.86 61.48
CA ARG A 218 -23.81 7.84 62.24
C ARG A 218 -24.65 9.10 62.12
#